data_AF-A0A842QNI7-F1
#
_entry.id   AF-A0A842QNI7-F1
#
_cell.length_a   1.000
_cell.length_b   1.000
_cell.length_c   1.000
_cell.angle_alpha   90.00
_cell.angle_beta   90.00
_cell.angle_gamma   90.00
#
_symmetry.space_group_name_H-M   'P 1'
#
loop_
_entity.id
_entity.type
_entity.pdbx_description
1 polymer ?
#
loop_
_entity_poly.entity_id
_entity_poly.type
_entity_poly.pdbx_seq_one_letter_code
_entity_poly.pdbx_strand_id
1 'polypeptide(L)'
;MACYTISAAAAAIHFLIRRKPSLRKSRHHLWLNQLFLGGALFGIVDHWWNGELLAFSAKDLLLGVTITLVTFSVWGYLVLFDRTAHAAETES
;
A
#
# COMPACT_ATOMS: atom_id res chain seq x y z
N MET A 1 -3.12 17.38 -5.82
CA MET A 1 -3.98 16.28 -6.31
C MET A 1 -4.11 15.36 -5.14
N ALA A 2 -5.34 15.01 -4.79
CA ALA A 2 -5.69 14.32 -3.57
C ALA A 2 -4.73 13.14 -3.26
N CYS A 3 -4.38 13.01 -1.98
CA CYS A 3 -3.33 12.10 -1.48
C CYS A 3 -3.51 10.64 -1.93
N TYR A 4 -4.74 10.26 -2.27
CA TYR A 4 -5.07 8.95 -2.83
C TYR A 4 -4.40 8.65 -4.17
N THR A 5 -4.05 9.66 -4.97
CA THR A 5 -3.52 9.47 -6.33
C THR A 5 -2.18 8.73 -6.31
N ILE A 6 -1.31 9.04 -5.36
CA ILE A 6 -0.01 8.37 -5.20
C ILE A 6 -0.19 6.92 -4.74
N SER A 7 -1.05 6.68 -3.76
CA SER A 7 -1.36 5.31 -3.30
C SER A 7 -2.03 4.47 -4.39
N ALA A 8 -2.92 5.08 -5.18
CA ALA A 8 -3.58 4.42 -6.31
C ALA A 8 -2.57 4.08 -7.42
N ALA A 9 -1.66 4.99 -7.75
CA ALA A 9 -0.59 4.74 -8.71
C ALA A 9 0.34 3.62 -8.22
N ALA A 10 0.73 3.63 -6.94
CA ALA A 10 1.52 2.57 -6.33
C ALA A 10 0.80 1.22 -6.41
N ALA A 11 -0.50 1.17 -6.11
CA ALA A 11 -1.32 -0.03 -6.24
C ALA A 11 -1.39 -0.54 -7.68
N ALA A 12 -1.60 0.35 -8.66
CA ALA A 12 -1.67 -0.02 -10.07
C ALA A 12 -0.33 -0.54 -10.61
N ILE A 13 0.76 0.17 -10.32
CA ILE A 13 2.12 -0.24 -10.70
C ILE A 13 2.45 -1.59 -10.06
N HIS A 14 2.19 -1.74 -8.77
CA HIS A 14 2.46 -2.99 -8.06
C HIS A 14 1.60 -4.14 -8.58
N PHE A 15 0.34 -3.89 -8.94
CA PHE A 15 -0.52 -4.89 -9.59
C PHE A 15 0.03 -5.34 -10.95
N LEU A 16 0.55 -4.42 -11.77
CA LEU A 16 1.19 -4.75 -13.03
C LEU A 16 2.46 -5.58 -12.82
N ILE A 17 3.31 -5.21 -11.85
CA ILE A 17 4.52 -5.96 -11.48
C ILE A 17 4.14 -7.38 -11.02
N ARG A 18 3.05 -7.53 -10.27
CA ARG A 18 2.55 -8.82 -9.76
C ARG A 18 2.03 -9.75 -10.86
N ARG A 19 1.84 -9.29 -12.11
CA ARG A 19 1.53 -10.18 -13.25
C ARG A 19 2.67 -11.16 -13.55
N LYS A 20 3.89 -10.90 -13.08
CA LYS A 20 5.01 -11.84 -13.20
C LYS A 20 4.71 -13.15 -12.44
N PRO A 21 4.98 -14.34 -13.04
CA PRO A 21 4.60 -15.63 -12.45
C PRO A 21 5.14 -15.87 -11.03
N SER A 22 6.37 -15.42 -10.75
CA SER A 22 7.03 -15.56 -9.45
C SER A 22 6.35 -14.75 -8.35
N LEU A 23 5.86 -13.55 -8.67
CA LEU A 23 5.24 -12.64 -7.70
C LEU A 23 3.73 -12.87 -7.56
N ARG A 24 3.10 -13.43 -8.60
CA ARG A 24 1.66 -13.73 -8.62
C ARG A 24 1.26 -14.72 -7.53
N LYS A 25 2.12 -15.69 -7.21
CA LYS A 25 1.87 -16.68 -6.15
C LYS A 25 2.26 -16.19 -4.75
N SER A 26 2.99 -15.07 -4.65
CA SER A 26 3.42 -14.55 -3.35
C SER A 26 2.24 -13.92 -2.61
N ARG A 27 2.00 -14.44 -1.39
CA ARG A 27 1.02 -13.92 -0.43
C ARG A 27 1.47 -12.56 0.11
N HIS A 28 2.76 -12.39 0.40
CA HIS A 28 3.33 -11.13 0.87
C HIS A 28 3.12 -9.99 -0.13
N HIS A 29 3.33 -10.23 -1.43
CA HIS A 29 3.06 -9.22 -2.46
C HIS A 29 1.56 -8.95 -2.64
N LEU A 30 0.68 -9.90 -2.36
CA LEU A 30 -0.76 -9.63 -2.32
C LEU A 30 -1.12 -8.64 -1.21
N TRP A 31 -0.55 -8.83 0.00
CA TRP A 31 -0.76 -7.94 1.14
C TRP A 31 -0.35 -6.51 0.83
N LEU A 32 0.85 -6.32 0.23
CA LEU A 32 1.31 -5.00 -0.17
C LEU A 32 0.34 -4.32 -1.15
N ASN A 33 -0.15 -5.07 -2.13
CA ASN A 33 -1.12 -4.55 -3.09
C ASN A 33 -2.45 -4.14 -2.43
N GLN A 34 -2.92 -4.91 -1.44
CA GLN A 34 -4.13 -4.61 -0.67
C GLN A 34 -3.93 -3.38 0.23
N LEU A 35 -2.76 -3.22 0.84
CA LEU A 35 -2.45 -2.05 1.67
C LEU A 35 -2.44 -0.76 0.84
N PHE A 36 -1.80 -0.77 -0.34
CA PHE A 36 -1.84 0.40 -1.24
C PHE A 36 -3.26 0.71 -1.72
N LEU A 37 -4.05 -0.32 -2.06
CA LEU A 37 -5.45 -0.14 -2.46
C LEU A 37 -6.29 0.44 -1.32
N GLY A 38 -6.12 -0.05 -0.10
CA GLY A 38 -6.78 0.47 1.09
C GLY A 38 -6.42 1.93 1.35
N GLY A 39 -5.13 2.28 1.25
CA GLY A 39 -4.66 3.66 1.38
C GLY A 39 -5.25 4.60 0.33
N ALA A 40 -5.38 4.13 -0.92
CA ALA A 40 -6.03 4.88 -1.98
C ALA A 40 -7.53 5.10 -1.69
N LEU A 41 -8.26 4.06 -1.30
CA LEU A 41 -9.68 4.18 -0.96
C LEU A 41 -9.90 5.10 0.24
N PHE A 42 -9.06 5.00 1.27
CA PHE A 42 -9.12 5.90 2.42
C PHE A 42 -8.96 7.36 2.01
N GLY A 43 -7.96 7.69 1.21
CA GLY A 43 -7.76 9.06 0.73
C GLY A 43 -8.91 9.55 -0.16
N ILE A 44 -9.54 8.68 -0.96
CA ILE A 44 -10.74 9.05 -1.74
C ILE A 44 -11.89 9.43 -0.80
N VAL A 45 -12.14 8.61 0.23
CA VAL A 45 -13.23 8.85 1.20
C VAL A 45 -12.98 10.12 2.01
N ASP A 46 -11.74 10.34 2.47
CA ASP A 46 -11.36 11.53 3.23
C ASP A 46 -11.57 12.82 2.42
N HIS A 47 -11.03 12.89 1.19
CA HIS A 47 -11.22 14.05 0.34
C HIS A 47 -12.69 14.20 -0.12
N TRP A 48 -13.46 13.12 -0.24
CA TRP A 48 -14.88 13.20 -0.58
C TRP A 48 -15.69 13.83 0.53
N TRP A 49 -15.46 13.37 1.76
CA TRP A 49 -16.14 13.85 2.95
C TRP A 49 -15.88 15.34 3.21
N ASN A 50 -14.64 15.80 2.96
CA ASN A 50 -14.24 17.19 3.15
C ASN A 50 -14.58 18.11 1.95
N GLY A 51 -15.16 17.58 0.87
CA GLY A 51 -15.47 18.35 -0.34
C GLY A 51 -14.25 18.75 -1.17
N GLU A 52 -13.11 18.10 -0.94
CA GLU A 52 -11.80 18.41 -1.53
C GLU A 52 -11.38 17.42 -2.63
N LEU A 53 -12.32 16.65 -3.18
CA LEU A 53 -12.02 15.54 -4.12
C LEU A 53 -11.16 15.95 -5.33
N LEU A 54 -11.36 17.17 -5.82
CA LEU A 54 -10.63 17.74 -6.97
C LEU A 54 -9.66 18.86 -6.55
N ALA A 55 -9.48 19.07 -5.25
CA ALA A 55 -8.60 20.12 -4.73
C ALA A 55 -7.11 19.75 -4.93
N PHE A 56 -6.29 20.78 -5.12
CA PHE A 56 -4.85 20.63 -5.32
C PHE A 56 -4.08 21.38 -4.23
N SER A 57 -3.43 20.64 -3.34
CA SER A 57 -2.40 21.18 -2.45
C SER A 57 -1.10 20.36 -2.55
N ALA A 58 0.04 21.05 -2.45
CA ALA A 58 1.35 20.42 -2.36
C ALA A 58 1.49 19.59 -1.06
N LYS A 59 0.74 19.95 -0.01
CA LYS A 59 0.70 19.21 1.25
C LYS A 59 0.05 17.83 1.07
N ASP A 60 -0.98 17.73 0.24
CA ASP A 60 -1.68 16.45 -0.04
C ASP A 60 -0.79 15.49 -0.82
N LEU A 61 0.02 16.03 -1.73
CA LEU A 61 1.00 15.24 -2.47
C LEU A 61 2.06 14.66 -1.52
N LEU A 62 2.61 15.50 -0.63
CA LEU A 62 3.56 15.05 0.39
C LEU A 62 2.94 13.99 1.30
N LEU A 63 1.69 14.20 1.74
CA LEU A 63 0.96 13.25 2.57
C LEU A 63 0.77 11.91 1.86
N GLY A 64 0.40 11.91 0.57
CA GLY A 64 0.28 10.69 -0.23
C GLY A 64 1.60 9.92 -0.35
N VAL A 65 2.72 10.64 -0.51
CA VAL A 65 4.08 10.04 -0.50
C VAL A 65 4.39 9.44 0.88
N THR A 66 4.13 10.18 1.96
CA THR A 66 4.35 9.71 3.33
C THR A 66 3.54 8.45 3.63
N ILE A 67 2.25 8.42 3.30
CA ILE A 67 1.40 7.23 3.48
C ILE A 67 1.96 6.04 2.71
N THR A 68 2.42 6.25 1.48
CA THR A 68 2.97 5.19 0.63
C THR A 68 4.26 4.61 1.22
N LEU A 69 5.18 5.47 1.69
CA LEU A 69 6.43 5.06 2.33
C LEU A 69 6.17 4.29 3.62
N VAL A 70 5.31 4.82 4.50
CA VAL A 70 4.94 4.15 5.75
C VAL A 70 4.28 2.79 5.47
N THR A 71 3.39 2.73 4.47
CA THR A 71 2.76 1.48 4.05
C THR A 71 3.80 0.43 3.62
N PHE A 72 4.79 0.84 2.83
CA PHE A 72 5.86 -0.05 2.40
C PHE A 72 6.72 -0.52 3.58
N SER A 73 7.07 0.37 4.50
CA SER A 73 7.83 0.03 5.71
C SER A 73 7.07 -0.96 6.60
N VAL A 74 5.80 -0.68 6.90
CA VAL A 74 4.93 -1.57 7.71
C VAL A 74 4.79 -2.94 7.05
N TRP A 75 4.58 -2.99 5.74
CA TRP A 75 4.56 -4.26 5.01
C TRP A 75 5.87 -5.04 5.18
N GLY A 76 7.02 -4.38 5.07
CA GLY A 76 8.33 -5.00 5.29
C GLY A 76 8.45 -5.65 6.67
N TYR A 77 8.01 -4.95 7.72
CA TYR A 77 7.96 -5.51 9.08
C TYR A 77 7.01 -6.70 9.21
N LEU A 78 5.83 -6.65 8.61
CA LEU A 78 4.88 -7.76 8.62
C LEU A 78 5.44 -9.01 7.93
N VAL A 79 6.15 -8.83 6.81
CA VAL A 79 6.80 -9.94 6.10
C VAL A 79 7.93 -10.54 6.93
N LEU A 80 8.73 -9.71 7.60
CA LEU A 80 9.78 -10.20 8.49
C LEU A 80 9.19 -11.02 9.63
N PHE A 81 8.14 -10.50 10.28
CA PHE A 81 7.47 -11.15 11.39
C PHE A 81 6.84 -12.50 11.00
N ASP A 82 6.11 -12.54 9.87
CA ASP A 82 5.49 -13.76 9.34
C ASP A 82 6.53 -14.86 9.05
N ARG A 83 7.68 -14.48 8.49
CA ARG A 83 8.77 -15.43 8.24
C ARG A 83 9.39 -15.96 9.54
N THR A 84 9.60 -15.10 10.53
CA THR A 84 10.15 -15.52 11.83
C THR A 84 9.17 -16.41 12.60
N ALA A 85 7.87 -16.14 12.52
CA ALA A 85 6.85 -16.94 13.17
C ALA A 85 6.78 -18.35 12.57
N HIS A 86 6.76 -18.46 11.24
CA HIS A 86 6.76 -19.77 10.57
C HIS A 86 8.04 -20.59 10.81
N ALA A 87 9.21 -19.95 10.96
CA ALA A 87 10.44 -20.67 11.31
C ALA A 87 10.35 -21.31 12.71
N ALA A 88 9.81 -20.59 13.68
CA ALA A 88 9.65 -21.10 15.05
C ALA A 88 8.68 -22.30 15.14
N GLU A 89 7.61 -22.31 14.32
CA GLU A 89 6.65 -23.43 14.27
C GLU A 89 7.27 -24.72 13.68
N THR A 90 8.28 -24.61 12.81
CA THR A 90 8.93 -25.78 12.22
C THR A 90 10.00 -26.42 13.12
N GLU A 91 10.42 -25.73 14.17
CA GLU A 91 11.42 -26.21 15.14
C GLU A 91 10.81 -26.82 16.41
N SER A 92 9.49 -26.69 16.62
CA SER A 92 8.73 -27.24 17.76
C SER A 92 8.08 -28.59 17.45
#